data_AF-A0AA92GYK7-F1
#
_entry.id   AF-A0AA92GYK7-F1
#
_cell.length_a   1.000
_cell.length_b   1.000
_cell.length_c   1.000
_cell.angle_alpha   90.00
_cell.angle_beta   90.00
_cell.angle_gamma   90.00
#
_symmetry.space_group_name_H-M   'P 1'
#
loop_
_entity.id
_entity.type
_entity.pdbx_description
1 polymer ?
#
loop_
_entity_poly.entity_id
_entity_poly.type
_entity_poly.pdbx_seq_one_letter_code
_entity_poly.pdbx_strand_id
1 'polypeptide(L)'
;MLNYLWFFFAALFEIFGCYAFWMWLRQGKSALWVIPALVSLTLFALLLTKVEAVYAGRAYAAYGGIYIVASIGWLAVVERVRPLGSDWLGLALCVIGASVILFGPRLSAS
;
A
#
# COMPACT_ATOMS: atom_id res chain seq x y z
N MET A 1 11.41 16.24 5.37
CA MET A 1 12.36 15.10 5.37
C MET A 1 11.57 13.86 4.93
N LEU A 2 11.93 13.27 3.79
CA LEU A 2 11.34 12.10 3.13
C LEU A 2 10.39 11.23 3.99
N ASN A 3 9.08 11.39 3.76
CA ASN A 3 7.98 10.74 4.46
C ASN A 3 7.80 9.23 4.12
N TYR A 4 8.89 8.47 3.95
CA TYR A 4 8.81 7.03 3.66
C TYR A 4 8.24 6.21 4.81
N LEU A 5 8.51 6.62 6.05
CA LEU A 5 7.92 6.00 7.24
C LEU A 5 6.40 6.12 7.23
N TRP A 6 5.86 7.28 6.85
CA TRP A 6 4.41 7.48 6.77
C TRP A 6 3.78 6.64 5.67
N PHE A 7 4.44 6.51 4.51
CA PHE A 7 3.99 5.59 3.47
C PHE A 7 3.98 4.13 3.93
N PHE A 8 4.98 3.71 4.70
CA PHE A 8 5.03 2.35 5.24
C PHE A 8 3.89 2.08 6.22
N PHE A 9 3.65 2.99 7.19
CA PHE A 9 2.52 2.86 8.10
C PHE A 9 1.19 2.94 7.38
N ALA A 10 1.05 3.84 6.41
CA ALA A 10 -0.14 3.94 5.56
C ALA A 10 -0.43 2.60 4.86
N ALA A 11 0.58 1.98 4.24
CA ALA A 11 0.45 0.66 3.61
C ALA A 11 0.02 -0.42 4.59
N LEU A 12 0.60 -0.44 5.79
CA LEU A 12 0.24 -1.43 6.80
C LEU A 12 -1.21 -1.29 7.25
N PHE A 13 -1.67 -0.06 7.51
CA PHE A 13 -3.06 0.19 7.91
C PHE A 13 -4.04 -0.06 6.77
N GLU A 14 -3.70 0.26 5.53
CA GLU A 14 -4.57 -0.04 4.38
C GLU A 14 -4.71 -1.55 4.18
N ILE A 15 -3.59 -2.29 4.13
CA ILE A 15 -3.59 -3.74 3.95
C ILE A 15 -4.35 -4.43 5.08
N PHE A 16 -4.09 -4.05 6.34
CA PHE A 16 -4.81 -4.62 7.48
C PHE A 16 -6.32 -4.32 7.41
N GLY A 17 -6.69 -3.09 7.08
CA GLY A 17 -8.09 -2.68 6.96
C GLY A 17 -8.83 -3.48 5.88
N CYS A 18 -8.24 -3.59 4.69
CA CYS A 18 -8.77 -4.39 3.59
C CYS A 18 -8.82 -5.88 3.93
N TYR A 19 -7.79 -6.41 4.58
CA TYR A 19 -7.72 -7.81 4.98
C TYR A 19 -8.76 -8.16 6.05
N ALA A 20 -9.06 -7.25 6.97
CA ALA A 20 -10.13 -7.44 7.96
C ALA A 20 -11.52 -7.54 7.28
N PHE A 21 -11.78 -6.78 6.21
CA PHE A 21 -12.98 -6.97 5.38
C PHE A 21 -12.98 -8.31 4.65
N TRP A 22 -11.82 -8.74 4.13
CA TRP A 22 -11.68 -10.06 3.51
C TRP A 22 -11.97 -11.20 4.50
N MET A 23 -11.45 -11.10 5.73
CA MET A 23 -11.74 -12.05 6.80
C MET A 23 -13.25 -12.14 7.10
N TRP A 24 -13.92 -11.00 7.19
CA TRP A 24 -15.36 -10.95 7.46
C TRP A 24 -16.17 -11.54 6.30
N LEU A 25 -16.00 -11.01 5.08
CA LEU A 25 -16.86 -11.36 3.94
C LEU A 25 -16.52 -12.70 3.29
N ARG A 26 -15.25 -13.10 3.26
CA ARG A 26 -14.79 -14.32 2.56
C ARG A 26 -14.39 -15.46 3.48
N GLN A 27 -13.98 -15.19 4.72
CA GLN A 27 -13.59 -16.24 5.66
C GLN A 27 -14.63 -16.50 6.76
N GLY A 28 -15.80 -15.86 6.69
CA GLY A 28 -16.90 -16.04 7.64
C GLY A 28 -16.57 -15.62 9.07
N LYS A 29 -15.56 -14.74 9.26
CA LYS A 29 -15.24 -14.19 10.59
C LYS A 29 -16.35 -13.23 11.03
N SER A 30 -16.40 -12.92 12.33
CA SER A 30 -17.43 -12.05 12.90
C SER A 30 -17.44 -10.65 12.26
N ALA A 31 -18.62 -10.05 12.11
CA ALA A 31 -18.79 -8.66 11.68
C ALA A 31 -18.09 -7.65 12.60
N LEU A 32 -17.69 -8.05 13.82
CA LEU A 32 -16.88 -7.23 14.72
C LEU A 32 -15.54 -6.78 14.11
N TRP A 33 -15.03 -7.50 13.11
CA TRP A 33 -13.81 -7.12 12.38
C TRP A 33 -13.98 -5.84 11.53
N VAL A 34 -15.21 -5.41 11.26
CA VAL A 34 -15.47 -4.15 10.53
C VAL A 34 -15.02 -2.93 11.33
N ILE A 35 -15.13 -2.96 12.66
CA ILE A 35 -14.73 -1.85 13.52
C ILE A 35 -13.22 -1.56 13.39
N PRO A 36 -12.31 -2.52 13.66
CA PRO A 36 -10.88 -2.28 13.46
C PRO A 36 -10.54 -2.02 11.98
N ALA A 37 -11.29 -2.58 11.02
CA ALA A 37 -11.08 -2.30 9.60
C ALA A 37 -11.30 -0.82 9.26
N LEU A 38 -12.43 -0.25 9.67
CA LEU A 38 -12.77 1.15 9.43
C LEU A 38 -11.81 2.11 10.13
N VAL A 39 -11.42 1.79 11.37
CA VAL A 39 -10.42 2.57 12.10
C VAL A 39 -9.09 2.57 11.35
N SER A 40 -8.66 1.41 10.87
CA SER A 40 -7.42 1.25 10.11
C SER A 40 -7.44 2.05 8.80
N LEU A 41 -8.53 1.96 8.02
CA LEU A 41 -8.67 2.72 6.78
C LEU A 41 -8.74 4.23 7.02
N THR A 42 -9.35 4.66 8.12
CA THR A 42 -9.37 6.08 8.51
C THR A 42 -7.96 6.57 8.87
N LEU A 43 -7.20 5.78 9.63
CA LEU A 43 -5.80 6.08 9.96
C LEU A 43 -4.94 6.15 8.69
N PHE A 44 -5.10 5.21 7.76
CA PHE A 44 -4.44 5.26 6.46
C PHE A 44 -4.69 6.60 5.75
N ALA A 45 -5.95 7.02 5.62
CA ALA A 45 -6.29 8.27 4.95
C ALA A 45 -5.61 9.47 5.63
N LEU A 46 -5.64 9.53 6.98
CA LEU A 46 -4.99 10.59 7.74
C LEU A 46 -3.47 10.60 7.54
N LEU A 47 -2.82 9.43 7.57
CA LEU A 47 -1.38 9.30 7.38
C LEU A 47 -0.97 9.75 5.97
N LEU A 48 -1.78 9.44 4.96
CA LEU A 48 -1.47 9.82 3.60
C LEU A 48 -1.55 11.34 3.38
N THR A 49 -2.43 12.05 4.09
CA THR A 49 -2.43 13.53 4.05
C THR A 49 -1.16 14.17 4.62
N LYS A 50 -0.39 13.44 5.43
CA LYS A 50 0.90 13.91 5.97
C LYS A 50 2.03 13.80 4.96
N VAL A 51 1.84 13.08 3.86
CA VAL A 51 2.85 12.94 2.81
C VAL A 51 2.95 14.25 2.04
N GLU A 52 4.14 14.88 2.08
CA GLU A 52 4.42 16.08 1.30
C GLU A 52 4.60 15.70 -0.18
N ALA A 53 3.59 15.96 -1.00
CA ALA A 53 3.64 15.79 -2.44
C ALA A 53 2.92 16.95 -3.15
N VAL A 54 3.51 17.44 -4.24
CA VAL A 54 2.99 18.58 -5.01
C VAL A 54 1.60 18.29 -5.61
N TYR A 55 1.32 17.03 -5.92
CA TYR A 55 0.01 16.59 -6.40
C TYR A 55 -0.37 15.27 -5.72
N ALA A 56 -1.58 15.20 -5.17
CA ALA A 56 -2.09 14.01 -4.49
C ALA A 56 -2.02 12.76 -5.39
N GLY A 57 -2.39 12.87 -6.67
CA GLY A 57 -2.33 11.76 -7.62
C GLY A 57 -0.94 11.12 -7.77
N ARG A 58 0.13 11.93 -7.74
CA ARG A 58 1.51 11.41 -7.80
C ARG A 58 1.93 10.75 -6.48
N ALA A 59 1.41 11.26 -5.35
CA ALA A 59 1.59 10.62 -4.05
C ALA A 59 0.96 9.22 -4.02
N TYR A 60 -0.28 9.10 -4.49
CA TYR A 60 -0.97 7.81 -4.62
C TYR A 60 -0.25 6.84 -5.56
N ALA A 61 0.27 7.32 -6.70
CA ALA A 61 0.99 6.48 -7.64
C ALA A 61 2.32 5.96 -7.05
N ALA A 62 3.09 6.81 -6.36
CA ALA A 62 4.32 6.39 -5.69
C ALA A 62 4.04 5.45 -4.52
N TYR A 63 2.99 5.75 -3.75
CA TYR A 63 2.50 4.90 -2.68
C TYR A 63 2.11 3.51 -3.17
N GLY A 64 1.48 3.39 -4.35
CA GLY A 64 1.11 2.11 -4.95
C GLY A 64 2.29 1.15 -5.10
N GLY A 65 3.50 1.66 -5.39
CA GLY A 65 4.71 0.84 -5.39
C GLY A 65 5.05 0.26 -4.02
N ILE A 66 4.96 1.08 -2.96
CA ILE A 66 5.19 0.66 -1.58
C ILE A 66 4.12 -0.33 -1.12
N TYR A 67 2.86 -0.09 -1.51
CA TYR A 67 1.74 -0.98 -1.22
C TYR A 67 1.95 -2.38 -1.79
N ILE A 68 2.44 -2.51 -3.04
CA ILE A 68 2.69 -3.81 -3.66
C ILE A 68 3.81 -4.56 -2.93
N VAL A 69 4.89 -3.87 -2.56
CA VAL A 69 5.97 -4.46 -1.75
C VAL A 69 5.44 -4.95 -0.40
N ALA A 70 4.67 -4.13 0.29
CA ALA A 70 4.06 -4.48 1.57
C ALA A 70 3.05 -5.63 1.44
N SER A 71 2.29 -5.70 0.34
CA SER A 71 1.31 -6.76 0.07
C SER A 71 1.98 -8.12 -0.14
N ILE A 72 3.09 -8.18 -0.88
CA ILE A 72 3.87 -9.43 -1.02
C ILE A 72 4.48 -9.83 0.34
N GLY A 73 4.95 -8.87 1.13
CA GLY A 73 5.40 -9.13 2.50
C GLY A 73 4.27 -9.69 3.38
N TRP A 74 3.06 -9.13 3.27
CA TRP A 74 1.88 -9.58 4.00
C TRP A 74 1.50 -11.02 3.63
N LEU A 75 1.50 -11.33 2.32
CA LEU A 75 1.28 -12.67 1.80
C LEU A 75 2.24 -13.69 2.42
N ALA A 76 3.52 -13.33 2.53
CA ALA A 76 4.54 -14.20 3.12
C ALA A 76 4.43 -14.34 4.65
N VAL A 77 4.13 -13.26 5.37
CA VAL A 77 4.19 -13.22 6.84
C VAL A 77 2.87 -13.60 7.49
N VAL A 78 1.76 -13.00 7.04
CA VAL A 78 0.43 -13.16 7.65
C VAL A 78 -0.30 -14.34 7.03
N GLU A 79 -0.31 -14.43 5.70
CA GLU A 79 -0.98 -15.52 4.99
C GLU A 79 -0.12 -16.79 4.89
N ARG A 80 1.18 -16.68 5.22
CA ARG A 80 2.16 -17.78 5.21
C ARG A 80 2.28 -18.49 3.84
N VAL A 81 1.98 -17.78 2.77
CA VAL A 81 2.10 -18.25 1.38
C VAL A 81 3.43 -17.78 0.81
N ARG A 82 4.19 -18.68 0.19
CA ARG A 82 5.47 -18.33 -0.43
C ARG A 82 5.23 -17.55 -1.74
N PRO A 83 5.79 -16.34 -1.89
CA PRO A 83 5.71 -15.61 -3.14
C PRO A 83 6.35 -16.40 -4.28
N LEU A 84 5.68 -16.43 -5.43
CA LEU A 84 6.15 -17.07 -6.64
C LEU A 84 7.17 -16.18 -7.36
N GLY A 85 7.95 -16.78 -8.27
CA GLY A 85 8.86 -16.04 -9.14
C GLY A 85 8.15 -14.98 -9.99
N SER A 86 6.90 -15.26 -10.39
CA SER A 86 6.03 -14.30 -11.09
C SER A 86 5.70 -13.08 -10.23
N ASP A 87 5.52 -13.25 -8.93
CA ASP A 87 5.15 -12.18 -8.02
C ASP A 87 6.31 -11.20 -7.84
N TRP A 88 7.54 -11.71 -7.79
CA TRP A 88 8.76 -10.89 -7.75
C TRP A 88 8.96 -10.10 -9.04
N LEU A 89 8.70 -10.70 -10.21
CA LEU A 89 8.77 -10.00 -11.49
C LEU A 89 7.72 -8.89 -11.56
N GLY A 90 6.48 -9.18 -11.16
CA GLY A 90 5.40 -8.20 -11.10
C GLY A 90 5.73 -7.03 -10.16
N LEU A 91 6.22 -7.33 -8.96
CA LEU A 91 6.68 -6.31 -8.00
C LEU A 91 7.75 -5.41 -8.61
N ALA A 92 8.76 -5.98 -9.27
CA ALA A 92 9.82 -5.20 -9.90
C ALA A 92 9.27 -4.24 -10.95
N LEU A 93 8.38 -4.73 -11.83
CA LEU A 93 7.73 -3.90 -12.87
C LEU A 93 6.90 -2.77 -12.27
N CYS A 94 6.11 -3.05 -11.22
CA CYS A 94 5.29 -2.04 -10.57
C CYS A 94 6.11 -0.98 -9.85
N VAL A 95 7.21 -1.36 -9.18
CA VAL A 95 8.12 -0.41 -8.53
C VAL A 95 8.81 0.48 -9.56
N ILE A 96 9.22 -0.08 -10.70
CA ILE A 96 9.78 0.69 -11.82
C ILE A 96 8.72 1.67 -12.35
N GLY A 97 7.50 1.22 -12.61
CA GLY A 97 6.41 2.08 -13.08
C GLY A 97 6.09 3.22 -12.10
N ALA A 98 6.00 2.92 -10.81
CA ALA A 98 5.81 3.93 -9.76
C ALA A 98 6.95 4.96 -9.72
N SER A 99 8.19 4.50 -9.91
CA SER A 99 9.38 5.36 -10.00
C SER A 99 9.31 6.28 -11.22
N VAL A 100 8.91 5.77 -12.38
CA VAL A 100 8.73 6.57 -13.60
C VAL A 100 7.67 7.66 -13.40
N ILE A 101 6.55 7.35 -12.74
CA ILE A 101 5.50 8.36 -12.46
C ILE A 101 6.00 9.43 -11.48
N LEU A 102 6.79 9.03 -10.49
CA LEU A 102 7.37 9.93 -9.51
C LEU A 102 8.43 10.87 -10.11
N PHE A 103 9.29 10.35 -10.99
CA PHE A 103 10.41 11.09 -11.58
C PHE A 103 10.12 11.72 -12.95
N GLY A 104 9.10 11.26 -13.67
CA GLY A 104 8.67 11.81 -14.97
C GLY A 104 8.57 13.35 -15.03
N PRO A 105 8.07 14.04 -14.00
CA PRO A 105 7.98 15.51 -14.00
C PRO A 105 9.34 16.20 -13.96
N ARG A 106 10.37 15.54 -13.39
CA ARG A 106 11.75 16.04 -13.39
C ARG A 106 12.46 15.77 -14.71
N LEU A 107 12.01 14.76 -15.46
CA LEU A 107 12.55 14.39 -16.77
C LEU A 107 11.95 15.22 -17.91
N SER A 108 10.71 15.68 -17.77
CA SER A 108 10.02 16.48 -18.80
C SER A 108 10.19 18.00 -18.66
N ALA A 109 10.81 18.47 -17.57
CA ALA A 109 11.03 19.89 -17.30
C ALA A 109 12.43 20.37 -17.77
N SER A 110 13.01 19.71 -18.77
CA SER A 110 14.20 20.17 -19.50
C SER A 110 13.83 21.19 -20.57
#